data_AF-A0A6U5CBU5-F1
#
_entry.id   AF-A0A6U5CBU5-F1
#
_cell.length_a   1.000
_cell.length_b   1.000
_cell.length_c   1.000
_cell.angle_alpha   90.00
_cell.angle_beta   90.00
_cell.angle_gamma   90.00
#
_symmetry.space_group_name_H-M   'P 1'
#
loop_
_entity.id
_entity.type
_entity.pdbx_description
1 polymer ?
#
loop_
_entity_poly.entity_id
_entity_poly.type
_entity_poly.pdbx_seq_one_letter_code
_entity_poly.pdbx_strand_id
1 'polypeptide(L)'
;MAEGSACWQELKSTLCRLSRGEQEEAQDTASGRTCRAPVPRPPEPLNEPMVYLSAEQAAVIAAYPGLSHIRLPAWVPHALVADQLGHGCEAIRRAVDFLGGKPYLWATEFENVHSLWRYSEPRITVAGETYANSEDYYHSRKPTVKCRSAFDEKWEPIRYGVMKEAVRAKLQAAPDELRELLDATDTHMLLSIKCDEVWGFHPEKGGENLLAKVWMDIREERRASPL
;
A
#
# COMPACT_ATOMS: atom_id res chain seq x y z
N MET A 1 -19.26 16.58 23.42
CA MET A 1 -18.50 15.42 22.91
C MET A 1 -18.94 15.07 21.48
N ALA A 2 -18.61 15.94 20.51
CA ALA A 2 -18.93 15.72 19.09
C ALA A 2 -17.97 16.52 18.16
N GLU A 3 -16.67 16.56 18.47
CA GLU A 3 -15.67 17.34 17.71
C GLU A 3 -14.64 16.48 16.95
N GLY A 4 -14.77 15.15 16.94
CA GLY A 4 -13.81 14.25 16.27
C GLY A 4 -14.12 13.89 14.81
N SER A 5 -15.34 14.14 14.32
CA SER A 5 -15.79 13.65 13.01
C SER A 5 -15.49 14.60 11.83
N ALA A 6 -15.22 15.87 12.10
CA ALA A 6 -15.00 16.88 11.05
C ALA A 6 -13.60 16.79 10.41
N CYS A 7 -12.58 16.43 11.20
CA CYS A 7 -11.18 16.34 10.76
C CYS A 7 -10.96 15.28 9.64
N TRP A 8 -11.76 14.21 9.64
CA TRP A 8 -11.61 13.10 8.68
C TRP A 8 -12.30 13.33 7.33
N GLN A 9 -13.41 14.09 7.29
CA GLN A 9 -14.02 14.47 6.01
C GLN A 9 -13.19 15.50 5.25
N GLU A 10 -12.46 16.34 5.98
CA GLU A 10 -11.54 17.32 5.40
C GLU A 10 -10.31 16.64 4.78
N LEU A 11 -9.81 15.56 5.37
CA LEU A 11 -8.81 14.67 4.76
C LEU A 11 -9.32 13.94 3.51
N LYS A 12 -10.57 13.45 3.48
CA LYS A 12 -11.17 12.90 2.23
C LYS A 12 -11.27 13.97 1.14
N SER A 13 -11.60 15.21 1.51
CA SER A 13 -11.66 16.34 0.58
C SER A 13 -10.29 16.76 0.06
N THR A 14 -9.27 16.77 0.92
CA THR A 14 -7.90 17.18 0.56
C THR A 14 -7.18 16.07 -0.22
N LEU A 15 -7.34 14.80 0.17
CA LEU A 15 -6.78 13.65 -0.54
C LEU A 15 -7.50 13.36 -1.87
N CYS A 16 -8.81 13.65 -2.01
CA CYS A 16 -9.51 13.60 -3.30
C CYS A 16 -9.30 14.83 -4.19
N ARG A 17 -8.94 16.00 -3.64
CA ARG A 17 -8.64 17.19 -4.46
C ARG A 17 -7.22 17.16 -5.02
N LEU A 18 -6.26 16.59 -4.28
CA LEU A 18 -4.88 16.44 -4.73
C LEU A 18 -4.69 15.35 -5.80
N SER A 19 -5.61 14.39 -5.92
CA SER A 19 -5.57 13.35 -6.97
C SER A 19 -5.99 13.82 -8.37
N ARG A 20 -6.40 15.09 -8.53
CA ARG A 20 -6.78 15.69 -9.83
C ARG A 20 -5.91 16.87 -10.28
N GLY A 21 -4.85 17.18 -9.56
CA GLY A 21 -3.89 18.22 -9.94
C GLY A 21 -2.61 17.60 -10.53
N GLU A 22 -2.50 17.65 -11.86
CA GLU A 22 -1.24 17.68 -12.62
C GLU A 22 -0.16 16.67 -12.21
N GLN A 23 -0.29 15.43 -12.71
CA GLN A 23 0.90 14.62 -12.98
C GLN A 23 1.56 15.21 -14.24
N GLU A 24 2.47 16.17 -14.06
CA GLU A 24 3.41 16.56 -15.11
C GLU A 24 4.20 15.32 -15.56
N GLU A 25 4.28 15.12 -16.88
CA GLU A 25 5.12 14.10 -17.53
C GLU A 25 6.58 14.26 -17.07
N ALA A 26 6.98 13.47 -16.08
CA ALA A 26 8.39 13.34 -15.73
C ALA A 26 9.11 12.69 -16.90
N GLN A 27 9.82 13.51 -17.67
CA GLN A 27 10.67 13.09 -18.77
C GLN A 27 11.78 12.17 -18.26
N ASP A 28 11.89 11.03 -18.94
CA ASP A 28 12.83 9.93 -18.75
C ASP A 28 14.27 10.43 -18.97
N THR A 29 14.88 10.98 -17.93
CA THR A 29 16.32 11.31 -17.93
C THR A 29 17.08 10.05 -17.54
N ALA A 30 17.85 9.54 -18.50
CA ALA A 30 18.67 8.33 -18.40
C ALA A 30 19.39 8.24 -17.04
N SER A 31 18.86 7.36 -16.19
CA SER A 31 19.26 7.15 -14.81
C SER A 31 20.67 6.57 -14.74
N GLY A 32 21.62 7.41 -14.34
CA GLY A 32 22.81 6.93 -13.66
C GLY A 32 22.34 6.15 -12.44
N ARG A 33 22.47 4.82 -12.49
CA ARG A 33 22.02 3.87 -11.47
C ARG A 33 22.64 4.25 -10.12
N THR A 34 21.92 5.04 -9.33
CA THR A 34 22.35 5.39 -7.97
C THR A 34 22.33 4.10 -7.14
N CYS A 35 23.39 3.87 -6.37
CA CYS A 35 23.43 2.75 -5.44
C CYS A 35 22.32 2.94 -4.40
N ARG A 36 21.23 2.21 -4.57
CA ARG A 36 20.11 2.19 -3.64
C ARG A 36 20.54 1.50 -2.34
N ALA A 37 20.14 2.05 -1.21
CA ALA A 37 20.31 1.39 0.09
C ALA A 37 19.44 0.12 0.18
N PRO A 38 19.96 -0.98 0.74
CA PRO A 38 19.20 -2.22 0.86
C PRO A 38 17.97 -2.06 1.74
N VAL A 39 16.91 -2.84 1.48
CA VAL A 39 15.72 -2.84 2.34
C VAL A 39 16.06 -3.45 3.71
N PRO A 40 15.87 -2.72 4.83
CA PRO A 40 16.07 -3.29 6.16
C PRO A 40 15.01 -4.36 6.47
N ARG A 41 15.40 -5.37 7.24
CA ARG A 41 14.43 -6.30 7.84
C ARG A 41 13.66 -5.63 8.98
N PRO A 42 12.40 -6.02 9.22
CA PRO A 42 11.67 -5.61 10.41
C PRO A 42 12.36 -6.15 11.67
N PRO A 43 12.11 -5.55 12.85
CA PRO A 43 12.68 -6.03 14.10
C PRO A 43 12.19 -7.45 14.44
N GLU A 44 13.09 -8.26 15.00
CA GLU A 44 12.80 -9.60 15.50
C GLU A 44 13.06 -9.67 17.03
N PRO A 45 12.06 -10.03 17.86
CA PRO A 45 10.68 -10.32 17.49
C PRO A 45 9.89 -9.05 17.09
N LEU A 46 8.91 -9.21 16.20
CA LEU A 46 7.96 -8.16 15.86
C LEU A 46 6.97 -8.02 17.02
N ASN A 47 7.15 -7.00 17.87
CA ASN A 47 6.35 -6.79 19.08
C ASN A 47 5.20 -5.79 18.89
N GLU A 48 5.23 -5.00 17.82
CA GLU A 48 4.22 -3.99 17.52
C GLU A 48 4.04 -3.82 15.99
N PRO A 49 2.93 -3.22 15.52
CA PRO A 49 2.76 -2.94 14.11
C PRO A 49 3.77 -1.94 13.58
N MET A 50 4.32 -2.22 12.40
CA MET A 50 5.35 -1.39 11.76
C MET A 50 4.90 -0.92 10.37
N VAL A 51 5.34 0.28 9.99
CA VAL A 51 5.19 0.85 8.65
C VAL A 51 6.56 0.90 7.98
N TYR A 52 6.66 0.37 6.76
CA TYR A 52 7.86 0.59 5.95
C TYR A 52 7.77 1.93 5.23
N LEU A 53 8.83 2.72 5.36
CA LEU A 53 9.02 3.97 4.65
C LEU A 53 10.31 3.85 3.82
N SER A 54 10.17 3.92 2.49
CA SER A 54 11.33 3.98 1.58
C SER A 54 12.07 5.33 1.65
N ALA A 55 13.22 5.42 0.97
CA ALA A 55 13.96 6.67 0.84
C ALA A 55 13.15 7.78 0.13
N GLU A 56 12.18 7.43 -0.71
CA GLU A 56 11.32 8.40 -1.41
C GLU A 56 10.42 9.18 -0.43
N GLN A 57 10.19 8.65 0.78
CA GLN A 57 9.38 9.31 1.80
C GLN A 57 10.11 10.44 2.52
N ALA A 58 11.40 10.68 2.25
CA ALA A 58 12.21 11.66 2.98
C ALA A 58 11.58 13.06 3.02
N ALA A 59 11.07 13.54 1.89
CA ALA A 59 10.41 14.84 1.81
C ALA A 59 9.08 14.88 2.57
N VAL A 60 8.33 13.76 2.58
CA VAL A 60 7.07 13.65 3.33
C VAL A 60 7.35 13.69 4.82
N ILE A 61 8.27 12.85 5.32
CA ILE A 61 8.54 12.75 6.75
C ILE A 61 9.25 13.98 7.33
N ALA A 62 9.98 14.75 6.50
CA ALA A 62 10.61 16.00 6.92
C ALA A 62 9.59 17.06 7.38
N ALA A 63 8.33 16.98 6.93
CA ALA A 63 7.25 17.85 7.38
C ALA A 63 6.75 17.52 8.80
N TYR A 64 7.16 16.39 9.37
CA TYR A 64 6.71 15.89 10.68
C TYR A 64 7.90 15.83 11.65
N PRO A 65 8.01 16.75 12.62
CA PRO A 65 9.17 16.84 13.51
C PRO A 65 9.56 15.53 14.20
N GLY A 66 8.57 14.74 14.65
CA GLY A 66 8.79 13.45 15.30
C GLY A 66 9.25 12.33 14.35
N LEU A 67 9.18 12.52 13.03
CA LEU A 67 9.70 11.56 12.03
C LEU A 67 10.98 12.06 11.35
N SER A 68 11.28 13.37 11.38
CA SER A 68 12.37 14.01 10.64
C SER A 68 13.78 13.45 10.89
N HIS A 69 14.00 12.76 12.02
CA HIS A 69 15.28 12.17 12.39
C HIS A 69 15.42 10.69 11.97
N ILE A 70 14.38 10.10 11.40
CA ILE A 70 14.39 8.70 10.96
C ILE A 70 15.25 8.58 9.70
N ARG A 71 16.25 7.70 9.76
CA ARG A 71 17.09 7.37 8.60
C ARG A 71 16.36 6.36 7.71
N LEU A 72 16.03 6.77 6.50
CA LEU A 72 15.34 5.94 5.51
C LEU A 72 16.33 5.15 4.62
N PRO A 73 15.93 3.99 4.05
CA PRO A 73 14.65 3.30 4.29
C PRO A 73 14.58 2.66 5.69
N ALA A 74 13.39 2.58 6.28
CA ALA A 74 13.20 2.06 7.64
C ALA A 74 11.82 1.44 7.89
N TRP A 75 11.77 0.50 8.83
CA TRP A 75 10.53 0.10 9.51
C TRP A 75 10.33 1.00 10.74
N VAL A 76 9.19 1.67 10.81
CA VAL A 76 8.84 2.64 11.84
C VAL A 76 7.61 2.17 12.60
N PRO A 77 7.54 2.27 13.94
CA PRO A 77 6.32 1.94 14.69
C PRO A 77 5.11 2.68 14.12
N HIS A 78 4.05 1.95 13.81
CA HIS A 78 2.86 2.54 13.21
C HIS A 78 2.19 3.55 14.15
N ALA A 79 2.26 3.31 15.47
CA ALA A 79 1.75 4.26 16.46
C ALA A 79 2.45 5.62 16.39
N LEU A 80 3.76 5.64 16.14
CA LEU A 80 4.53 6.88 15.98
C LEU A 80 4.11 7.61 14.69
N VAL A 81 3.96 6.89 13.58
CA VAL A 81 3.51 7.49 12.31
C VAL A 81 2.09 8.05 12.46
N ALA A 82 1.18 7.31 13.09
CA ALA A 82 -0.20 7.75 13.32
C ALA A 82 -0.26 9.01 14.19
N ASP A 83 0.48 9.06 15.30
CA ASP A 83 0.55 10.23 16.19
C ASP A 83 0.99 11.48 15.43
N GLN A 84 2.04 11.36 14.61
CA GLN A 84 2.58 12.48 13.82
C GLN A 84 1.62 12.95 12.73
N LEU A 85 0.74 12.08 12.24
CA LEU A 85 -0.35 12.43 11.32
C LEU A 85 -1.60 12.96 12.04
N GLY A 86 -1.58 13.11 13.36
CA GLY A 86 -2.73 13.55 14.15
C GLY A 86 -3.80 12.48 14.31
N HIS A 87 -3.41 11.21 14.29
CA HIS A 87 -4.29 10.06 14.42
C HIS A 87 -4.04 9.31 15.74
N GLY A 88 -5.10 8.87 16.40
CA GLY A 88 -4.99 8.03 17.60
C GLY A 88 -4.70 6.56 17.28
N CYS A 89 -4.31 5.79 18.29
CA CYS A 89 -3.97 4.36 18.14
C CYS A 89 -5.20 3.41 18.04
N GLU A 90 -6.42 3.94 18.04
CA GLU A 90 -7.65 3.11 18.01
C GLU A 90 -7.72 2.21 16.77
N ALA A 91 -7.44 2.79 15.60
CA ALA A 91 -7.42 2.06 14.33
C ALA A 91 -6.37 0.95 14.33
N ILE A 92 -5.20 1.21 14.91
CA ILE A 92 -4.10 0.25 15.02
C ILE A 92 -4.52 -0.91 15.92
N ARG A 93 -5.13 -0.62 17.08
CA ARG A 93 -5.62 -1.66 17.98
C ARG A 93 -6.66 -2.55 17.32
N ARG A 94 -7.64 -1.96 16.65
CA ARG A 94 -8.66 -2.68 15.89
C ARG A 94 -8.07 -3.57 14.79
N ALA A 95 -7.03 -3.09 14.10
CA ALA A 95 -6.32 -3.89 13.11
C ALA A 95 -5.57 -5.08 13.75
N VAL A 96 -4.93 -4.88 14.91
CA VAL A 96 -4.29 -5.96 15.67
C VAL A 96 -5.32 -6.98 16.15
N ASP A 97 -6.47 -6.53 16.68
CA ASP A 97 -7.56 -7.39 17.12
C ASP A 97 -8.13 -8.21 15.95
N PHE A 98 -8.32 -7.58 14.78
CA PHE A 98 -8.73 -8.25 13.54
C PHE A 98 -7.75 -9.35 13.12
N LEU A 99 -6.45 -9.18 13.37
CA LEU A 99 -5.41 -10.17 13.11
C LEU A 99 -5.19 -11.16 14.27
N GLY A 100 -6.11 -11.21 15.23
CA GLY A 100 -6.05 -12.14 16.37
C GLY A 100 -4.94 -11.80 17.37
N GLY A 101 -4.70 -10.50 17.59
CA GLY A 101 -3.69 -10.01 18.53
C GLY A 101 -2.26 -10.00 17.97
N LYS A 102 -2.06 -10.31 16.67
CA LYS A 102 -0.73 -10.34 16.05
C LYS A 102 -0.36 -8.98 15.47
N PRO A 103 0.90 -8.52 15.66
CA PRO A 103 1.39 -7.34 14.97
C PRO A 103 1.54 -7.60 13.48
N TYR A 104 1.54 -6.52 12.70
CA TYR A 104 1.59 -6.56 11.24
C TYR A 104 2.64 -5.61 10.68
N LEU A 105 2.95 -5.83 9.42
CA LEU A 105 3.74 -4.91 8.59
C LEU A 105 2.80 -4.25 7.58
N TRP A 106 2.92 -2.94 7.44
CA TRP A 106 2.29 -2.17 6.38
C TRP A 106 3.38 -1.51 5.55
N ALA A 107 3.52 -1.90 4.29
CA ALA A 107 4.47 -1.28 3.38
C ALA A 107 3.74 -0.32 2.44
N THR A 108 4.15 0.94 2.41
CA THR A 108 3.43 1.97 1.65
C THR A 108 3.46 1.68 0.14
N GLU A 109 4.52 1.05 -0.35
CA GLU A 109 4.86 0.66 -1.71
C GLU A 109 3.98 -0.52 -2.21
N PHE A 110 3.36 -1.26 -1.29
CA PHE A 110 2.42 -2.34 -1.59
C PHE A 110 1.00 -1.85 -1.85
N GLU A 111 0.70 -0.59 -1.58
CA GLU A 111 -0.59 -0.01 -1.96
C GLU A 111 -0.74 0.07 -3.49
N ASN A 112 -1.97 0.14 -3.95
CA ASN A 112 -2.32 0.31 -5.36
C ASN A 112 -2.67 1.76 -5.71
N VAL A 113 -2.88 2.60 -4.70
CA VAL A 113 -3.18 4.03 -4.83
C VAL A 113 -2.42 4.77 -3.75
N HIS A 114 -1.71 5.82 -4.16
CA HIS A 114 -0.86 6.61 -3.27
C HIS A 114 -1.33 8.07 -3.27
N SER A 115 -1.48 8.65 -2.09
CA SER A 115 -1.91 10.04 -1.91
C SER A 115 -0.98 10.81 -0.98
N LEU A 116 -0.76 10.28 0.23
CA LEU A 116 0.18 10.84 1.20
C LEU A 116 1.62 10.38 0.93
N TRP A 117 1.81 9.07 0.76
CA TRP A 117 3.12 8.47 0.59
C TRP A 117 3.58 8.59 -0.87
N ARG A 118 4.84 8.97 -1.07
CA ARG A 118 5.45 9.10 -2.39
C ARG A 118 5.86 7.73 -2.90
N TYR A 119 5.27 7.30 -4.00
CA TYR A 119 5.71 6.10 -4.68
C TYR A 119 5.46 6.28 -6.17
N SER A 120 6.51 6.10 -6.96
CA SER A 120 6.41 6.14 -8.41
C SER A 120 5.89 4.80 -8.93
N GLU A 121 4.58 4.71 -9.12
CA GLU A 121 3.95 3.49 -9.62
C GLU A 121 4.56 3.07 -10.96
N PRO A 122 5.12 1.85 -11.07
CA PRO A 122 5.75 1.43 -12.30
C PRO A 122 4.68 1.16 -13.36
N ARG A 123 5.01 1.51 -14.61
CA ARG A 123 4.25 1.06 -15.78
C ARG A 123 4.32 -0.46 -15.86
N ILE A 124 3.17 -1.11 -16.00
CA ILE A 124 3.10 -2.58 -16.02
C ILE A 124 2.70 -3.10 -17.40
N THR A 125 3.06 -4.34 -17.69
CA THR A 125 2.62 -5.05 -18.89
C THR A 125 1.94 -6.35 -18.49
N VAL A 126 0.72 -6.56 -18.98
CA VAL A 126 -0.09 -7.76 -18.73
C VAL A 126 -0.60 -8.29 -20.06
N ALA A 127 -0.31 -9.56 -20.36
CA ALA A 127 -0.70 -10.21 -21.62
C ALA A 127 -0.30 -9.43 -22.90
N GLY A 128 0.85 -8.72 -22.86
CA GLY A 128 1.35 -7.92 -23.98
C GLY A 128 0.74 -6.52 -24.10
N GLU A 129 -0.22 -6.16 -23.25
CA GLU A 129 -0.78 -4.82 -23.16
C GLU A 129 -0.11 -4.04 -22.03
N THR A 130 0.15 -2.75 -22.28
CA THR A 130 0.83 -1.87 -21.32
C THR A 130 -0.17 -0.93 -20.66
N TYR A 131 -0.05 -0.78 -19.34
CA TYR A 131 -0.93 0.02 -18.50
C TYR A 131 -0.11 1.01 -17.68
N ALA A 132 -0.70 2.17 -17.37
CA ALA A 132 0.01 3.22 -16.64
C ALA A 132 0.54 2.72 -15.28
N ASN A 133 -0.22 1.86 -14.61
CA ASN A 133 0.12 1.19 -13.36
C ASN A 133 -0.85 0.01 -13.09
N SER A 134 -0.72 -0.63 -11.93
CA SER A 134 -1.61 -1.74 -11.53
C SER A 134 -3.08 -1.34 -11.33
N GLU A 135 -3.35 -0.10 -10.90
CA GLU A 135 -4.72 0.37 -10.69
C GLU A 135 -5.44 0.60 -12.01
N ASP A 136 -4.75 1.16 -13.01
CA ASP A 136 -5.25 1.34 -14.37
C ASP A 136 -5.65 -0.01 -14.99
N TYR A 137 -4.78 -1.04 -14.88
CA TYR A 137 -5.11 -2.40 -15.27
C TYR A 137 -6.37 -2.92 -14.53
N TYR A 138 -6.39 -2.83 -13.20
CA TYR A 138 -7.51 -3.32 -12.38
C TYR A 138 -8.84 -2.65 -12.78
N HIS A 139 -8.83 -1.35 -13.08
CA HIS A 139 -10.00 -0.62 -13.54
C HIS A 139 -10.44 -1.00 -14.95
N SER A 140 -9.51 -1.23 -15.88
CA SER A 140 -9.81 -1.63 -17.26
C SER A 140 -10.58 -2.96 -17.35
N ARG A 141 -10.45 -3.83 -16.34
CA ARG A 141 -11.09 -5.14 -16.27
C ARG A 141 -12.49 -5.11 -15.64
N LYS A 142 -12.92 -3.98 -15.08
CA LYS A 142 -14.25 -3.86 -14.47
C LYS A 142 -15.34 -3.98 -15.54
N PRO A 143 -16.37 -4.82 -15.36
CA PRO A 143 -17.40 -5.00 -16.37
C PRO A 143 -18.20 -3.72 -16.58
N THR A 144 -18.47 -3.38 -17.84
CA THR A 144 -19.37 -2.28 -18.19
C THR A 144 -20.82 -2.77 -18.23
N VAL A 145 -21.52 -2.66 -17.10
CA VAL A 145 -22.95 -3.01 -16.98
C VAL A 145 -23.74 -1.87 -16.32
N LYS A 146 -25.02 -1.75 -16.69
CA LYS A 146 -25.85 -0.62 -16.25
C LYS A 146 -26.35 -0.74 -14.81
N CYS A 147 -26.66 -1.96 -14.35
CA CYS A 147 -27.20 -2.18 -13.02
C CYS A 147 -26.13 -2.70 -12.06
N ARG A 148 -26.23 -2.25 -10.80
CA ARG A 148 -25.27 -2.58 -9.75
C ARG A 148 -25.24 -4.08 -9.43
N SER A 149 -26.39 -4.73 -9.36
CA SER A 149 -26.47 -6.17 -9.08
C SER A 149 -25.74 -7.01 -10.12
N ALA A 150 -25.92 -6.72 -11.42
CA ALA A 150 -25.19 -7.42 -12.46
C ALA A 150 -23.70 -7.07 -12.48
N PHE A 151 -23.31 -5.90 -11.95
CA PHE A 151 -21.90 -5.55 -11.78
C PHE A 151 -21.28 -6.45 -10.72
N ASP A 152 -21.89 -6.49 -9.53
CA ASP A 152 -21.37 -7.26 -8.39
C ASP A 152 -21.34 -8.76 -8.73
N GLU A 153 -22.40 -9.31 -9.33
CA GLU A 153 -22.47 -10.72 -9.77
C GLU A 153 -21.32 -11.12 -10.71
N LYS A 154 -20.92 -10.22 -11.62
CA LYS A 154 -19.83 -10.47 -12.57
C LYS A 154 -18.46 -10.16 -12.00
N TRP A 155 -18.36 -9.13 -11.16
CA TRP A 155 -17.09 -8.57 -10.73
C TRP A 155 -16.55 -9.21 -9.46
N GLU A 156 -17.39 -9.43 -8.46
CA GLU A 156 -16.95 -9.96 -7.16
C GLU A 156 -16.20 -11.29 -7.27
N PRO A 157 -16.63 -12.26 -8.12
CA PRO A 157 -15.92 -13.52 -8.25
C PRO A 157 -14.52 -13.40 -8.87
N ILE A 158 -14.26 -12.36 -9.69
CA ILE A 158 -13.01 -12.23 -10.45
C ILE A 158 -12.06 -11.15 -9.91
N ARG A 159 -12.55 -10.20 -9.09
CA ARG A 159 -11.77 -9.04 -8.62
C ARG A 159 -10.45 -9.42 -7.97
N TYR A 160 -10.44 -10.51 -7.19
CA TYR A 160 -9.24 -11.02 -6.52
C TYR A 160 -8.18 -11.46 -7.52
N GLY A 161 -8.58 -12.28 -8.51
CA GLY A 161 -7.69 -12.77 -9.57
C GLY A 161 -7.10 -11.63 -10.39
N VAL A 162 -7.93 -10.64 -10.75
CA VAL A 162 -7.48 -9.46 -11.51
C VAL A 162 -6.45 -8.65 -10.71
N MET A 163 -6.69 -8.36 -9.43
CA MET A 163 -5.72 -7.62 -8.62
C MET A 163 -4.43 -8.43 -8.44
N LYS A 164 -4.51 -9.75 -8.23
CA LYS A 164 -3.33 -10.60 -8.10
C LYS A 164 -2.46 -10.57 -9.35
N GLU A 165 -3.08 -10.56 -10.53
CA GLU A 165 -2.36 -10.37 -11.80
C GLU A 165 -1.72 -8.99 -11.91
N ALA A 166 -2.46 -7.93 -11.54
CA ALA A 166 -1.96 -6.56 -11.50
C ALA A 166 -0.71 -6.42 -10.59
N VAL A 167 -0.78 -6.99 -9.39
CA VAL A 167 0.30 -6.95 -8.40
C VAL A 167 1.51 -7.77 -8.85
N ARG A 168 1.31 -8.93 -9.49
CA ARG A 168 2.42 -9.69 -10.09
C ARG A 168 3.13 -8.87 -11.17
N ALA A 169 2.37 -8.20 -12.03
CA ALA A 169 2.95 -7.34 -13.06
C ALA A 169 3.68 -6.13 -12.46
N LYS A 170 3.14 -5.53 -11.39
CA LYS A 170 3.82 -4.48 -10.60
C LYS A 170 5.16 -4.98 -10.03
N LEU A 171 5.18 -6.16 -9.42
CA LEU A 171 6.39 -6.80 -8.90
C LEU A 171 7.41 -7.14 -10.01
N GLN A 172 6.96 -7.51 -11.20
CA GLN A 172 7.82 -7.76 -12.35
C GLN A 172 8.42 -6.48 -12.94
N ALA A 173 7.67 -5.37 -12.91
CA ALA A 173 8.11 -4.09 -13.44
C ALA A 173 9.13 -3.38 -12.53
N ALA A 174 9.09 -3.62 -11.22
CA ALA A 174 10.05 -3.09 -10.23
C ALA A 174 10.69 -4.22 -9.40
N PRO A 175 11.49 -5.10 -10.03
CA PRO A 175 11.93 -6.35 -9.40
C PRO A 175 12.86 -6.11 -8.21
N ASP A 176 13.86 -5.23 -8.31
CA ASP A 176 14.85 -5.07 -7.24
C ASP A 176 14.19 -4.49 -5.96
N GLU A 177 13.35 -3.46 -6.10
CA GLU A 177 12.66 -2.81 -4.99
C GLU A 177 11.67 -3.72 -4.27
N LEU A 178 10.65 -4.16 -5.01
CA LEU A 178 9.48 -4.77 -4.42
C LEU A 178 9.75 -6.22 -4.03
N ARG A 179 10.69 -6.90 -4.72
CA ARG A 179 11.09 -8.26 -4.30
C ARG A 179 11.89 -8.20 -3.01
N GLU A 180 12.88 -7.32 -2.89
CA GLU A 180 13.62 -7.17 -1.64
C GLU A 180 12.70 -6.81 -0.48
N LEU A 181 11.74 -5.90 -0.70
CA LEU A 181 10.76 -5.53 0.32
C LEU A 181 9.83 -6.68 0.69
N LEU A 182 9.31 -7.41 -0.28
CA LEU A 182 8.44 -8.56 -0.03
C LEU A 182 9.18 -9.68 0.71
N ASP A 183 10.42 -9.95 0.31
CA ASP A 183 11.27 -10.95 0.94
C ASP A 183 11.65 -10.52 2.38
N ALA A 184 11.88 -9.23 2.63
CA ALA A 184 12.16 -8.69 3.96
C ALA A 184 10.98 -8.81 4.94
N THR A 185 9.73 -8.90 4.45
CA THR A 185 8.56 -9.08 5.33
C THR A 185 8.45 -10.48 5.95
N ASP A 186 9.26 -11.42 5.48
CA ASP A 186 9.30 -12.82 5.90
C ASP A 186 7.92 -13.45 6.18
N THR A 187 7.66 -13.97 7.37
CA THR A 187 6.43 -14.68 7.73
C THR A 187 5.44 -13.79 8.46
N HIS A 188 5.75 -12.50 8.59
CA HIS A 188 4.89 -11.54 9.28
C HIS A 188 3.58 -11.29 8.51
N MET A 189 2.53 -10.99 9.27
CA MET A 189 1.24 -10.59 8.73
C MET A 189 1.37 -9.26 7.99
N LEU A 190 0.78 -9.17 6.80
CA LEU A 190 0.67 -7.92 6.06
C LEU A 190 -0.71 -7.29 6.27
N LEU A 191 -0.77 -5.96 6.29
CA LEU A 191 -2.02 -5.22 6.35
C LEU A 191 -1.95 -3.95 5.50
N SER A 192 -3.04 -3.63 4.81
CA SER A 192 -3.21 -2.41 4.01
C SER A 192 -4.20 -1.50 4.73
N ILE A 193 -3.73 -0.39 5.32
CA ILE A 193 -4.60 0.58 6.00
C ILE A 193 -5.12 1.59 4.97
N LYS A 194 -6.44 1.59 4.75
CA LYS A 194 -7.07 2.55 3.83
C LYS A 194 -8.58 2.67 4.06
N CYS A 195 -9.17 3.72 3.52
CA CYS A 195 -10.62 3.95 3.53
C CYS A 195 -11.40 3.04 2.55
N ASP A 196 -11.10 1.75 2.54
CA ASP A 196 -11.71 0.73 1.68
C ASP A 196 -11.91 -0.56 2.49
N GLU A 197 -13.14 -1.08 2.51
CA GLU A 197 -13.54 -2.24 3.33
C GLU A 197 -13.24 -3.59 2.63
N VAL A 198 -12.82 -3.58 1.36
CA VAL A 198 -12.52 -4.78 0.56
C VAL A 198 -11.01 -4.97 0.44
N TRP A 199 -10.33 -4.02 -0.20
CA TRP A 199 -8.91 -4.12 -0.49
C TRP A 199 -8.03 -3.82 0.70
N GLY A 200 -8.56 -3.16 1.73
CA GLY A 200 -7.81 -2.80 2.93
C GLY A 200 -8.59 -3.01 4.21
N PHE A 201 -8.06 -2.41 5.26
CA PHE A 201 -8.67 -2.32 6.57
C PHE A 201 -9.05 -0.86 6.83
N HIS A 202 -10.35 -0.57 6.82
CA HIS A 202 -10.88 0.74 7.17
C HIS A 202 -10.68 0.99 8.67
N PRO A 203 -10.03 2.10 9.08
CA PRO A 203 -9.77 2.43 10.49
C PRO A 203 -10.99 2.28 11.42
N GLU A 204 -12.17 2.70 10.94
CA GLU A 204 -13.41 2.68 11.73
C GLU A 204 -14.33 1.48 11.46
N LYS A 205 -14.22 0.81 10.31
CA LYS A 205 -15.19 -0.21 9.88
C LYS A 205 -14.58 -1.60 9.72
N GLY A 206 -13.26 -1.69 9.78
CA GLY A 206 -12.53 -2.90 9.44
C GLY A 206 -12.51 -3.14 7.93
N GLY A 207 -12.34 -4.38 7.51
CA GLY A 207 -12.37 -4.75 6.10
C GLY A 207 -11.79 -6.13 5.84
N GLU A 208 -11.86 -6.56 4.59
CA GLU A 208 -11.39 -7.88 4.16
C GLU A 208 -9.87 -7.96 4.00
N ASN A 209 -9.17 -6.81 3.92
CA ASN A 209 -7.72 -6.71 3.73
C ASN A 209 -7.21 -7.52 2.53
N LEU A 210 -7.96 -7.54 1.41
CA LEU A 210 -7.65 -8.40 0.27
C LEU A 210 -6.33 -8.05 -0.42
N LEU A 211 -5.87 -6.79 -0.42
CA LEU A 211 -4.63 -6.42 -1.09
C LEU A 211 -3.41 -7.01 -0.37
N ALA A 212 -3.39 -6.93 0.97
CA ALA A 212 -2.31 -7.54 1.74
C ALA A 212 -2.32 -9.07 1.62
N LYS A 213 -3.52 -9.69 1.52
CA LYS A 213 -3.64 -11.13 1.21
C LYS A 213 -3.03 -11.48 -0.15
N VAL A 214 -3.28 -10.68 -1.19
CA VAL A 214 -2.63 -10.86 -2.50
C VAL A 214 -1.11 -10.85 -2.40
N TRP A 215 -0.52 -9.91 -1.66
CA TRP A 215 0.93 -9.86 -1.45
C TRP A 215 1.46 -11.08 -0.68
N MET A 216 0.75 -11.53 0.35
CA MET A 216 1.12 -12.74 1.10
C MET A 216 1.06 -14.00 0.22
N ASP A 217 0.02 -14.15 -0.61
CA ASP A 217 -0.05 -15.25 -1.59
C ASP A 217 1.15 -15.22 -2.56
N ILE A 218 1.49 -14.05 -3.11
CA ILE A 218 2.62 -13.90 -4.04
C ILE A 218 3.94 -14.22 -3.34
N ARG A 219 4.09 -13.83 -2.07
CA ARG A 219 5.25 -14.18 -1.24
C ARG A 219 5.38 -15.68 -1.04
N GLU A 220 4.27 -16.38 -0.80
CA GLU A 220 4.26 -17.84 -0.68
C GLU A 220 4.59 -18.53 -2.01
N GLU A 221 4.02 -18.06 -3.12
CA GLU A 221 4.33 -18.56 -4.46
C GLU A 221 5.82 -18.45 -4.78
N ARG A 222 6.44 -17.30 -4.44
CA ARG A 222 7.89 -17.08 -4.63
C ARG A 222 8.77 -18.03 -3.84
N ARG A 223 8.33 -18.41 -2.63
CA ARG A 223 9.04 -19.39 -1.80
C ARG A 223 8.90 -20.81 -2.35
N ALA A 224 7.73 -21.14 -2.90
CA ALA A 224 7.46 -22.44 -3.49
C ALA A 224 8.12 -22.62 -4.87
N SER A 225 8.28 -21.53 -5.63
CA SER A 225 8.99 -21.49 -6.90
C SER A 225 9.69 -20.15 -7.05
N PRO A 226 11.04 -20.12 -7.04
CA PRO A 226 11.79 -18.90 -7.32
C PRO A 226 11.42 -18.40 -8.72
N LEU A 227 10.64 -17.31 -8.78
CA LEU A 227 10.26 -16.61 -10.02
C LEU A 227 11.48 -16.01 -10.72
#